data_AF-A0A2K2F754-F1
#
_entry.id   AF-A0A2K2F754-F1
#
_cell.length_a   1.000
_cell.length_b   1.000
_cell.length_c   1.000
_cell.angle_alpha   90.00
_cell.angle_beta   90.00
_cell.angle_gamma   90.00
#
_symmetry.space_group_name_H-M   'P 1'
#
loop_
_entity.id
_entity.type
_entity.pdbx_description
1 polymer ?
#
loop_
_entity_poly.entity_id
_entity_poly.type
_entity_poly.pdbx_seq_one_letter_code
_entity_poly.pdbx_strand_id
1 'polypeptide(L)'
;MKPFRFEKSALLRTVLLSVIFGIVFSLDYWTFGRWIPELNISETTSAGLTLSGWLGAIFYGGIIEEVMMRLFLMSMLAWIGWKLFFRKQDAVPDGVIIAANVLAALSFAAGHLPATVSFFGAITPLLLIRCFLLNGAFGLFFGGMYRKYGIQYAMLAHALLHIVSKTVWWIFA
;
A
#
# COMPACT_ATOMS: atom_id res chain seq x y z
N MET A 1 -17.27 8.78 8.34
CA MET A 1 -16.67 7.51 7.88
C MET A 1 -17.72 6.74 7.10
N LYS A 2 -17.33 5.96 6.07
CA LYS A 2 -18.27 5.06 5.37
C LYS A 2 -18.65 3.89 6.31
N PRO A 3 -19.88 3.35 6.22
CA PRO A 3 -20.27 2.20 7.03
C PRO A 3 -19.41 0.98 6.69
N PHE A 4 -19.13 0.16 7.70
CA PHE A 4 -18.43 -1.12 7.53
C PHE A 4 -19.40 -2.15 6.93
N ARG A 5 -19.51 -2.15 5.60
CA ARG A 5 -20.35 -3.07 4.83
C ARG A 5 -19.73 -3.38 3.49
N PHE A 6 -19.95 -4.61 3.00
CA PHE A 6 -19.54 -5.01 1.66
C PHE A 6 -20.70 -4.85 0.69
N GLU A 7 -20.49 -4.01 -0.32
CA GLU A 7 -21.40 -3.79 -1.45
C GLU A 7 -20.83 -4.53 -2.65
N LYS A 8 -21.67 -5.30 -3.35
CA LYS A 8 -21.24 -6.19 -4.44
C LYS A 8 -20.39 -5.47 -5.50
N SER A 9 -20.81 -4.27 -5.91
CA SER A 9 -20.13 -3.48 -6.95
C SER A 9 -18.77 -2.92 -6.47
N ALA A 10 -18.68 -2.46 -5.23
CA ALA A 10 -17.44 -1.99 -4.63
C ALA A 10 -16.46 -3.14 -4.40
N LEU A 11 -16.96 -4.30 -3.93
CA LEU A 11 -16.19 -5.51 -3.74
C LEU A 11 -15.58 -5.99 -5.06
N LEU A 12 -16.39 -6.11 -6.13
CA LEU A 12 -15.93 -6.53 -7.45
C LEU A 12 -14.82 -5.60 -7.99
N ARG A 13 -15.02 -4.28 -7.88
CA ARG A 13 -14.02 -3.29 -8.32
C ARG A 13 -12.73 -3.40 -7.51
N THR A 14 -12.85 -3.59 -6.19
CA THR A 14 -11.71 -3.74 -5.29
C THR A 14 -10.90 -4.97 -5.67
N VAL A 15 -11.56 -6.13 -5.82
CA VAL A 15 -10.90 -7.38 -6.22
C VAL A 15 -10.22 -7.21 -7.58
N LEU A 16 -10.94 -6.72 -8.60
CA LEU A 16 -10.40 -6.57 -9.95
C LEU A 16 -9.17 -5.66 -9.99
N LEU A 17 -9.24 -4.49 -9.36
CA LEU A 17 -8.12 -3.55 -9.34
C LEU A 17 -6.94 -4.08 -8.52
N SER A 18 -7.20 -4.81 -7.43
CA SER A 18 -6.15 -5.38 -6.59
C SER A 18 -5.45 -6.56 -7.27
N VAL A 19 -6.16 -7.34 -8.09
CA VAL A 19 -5.54 -8.36 -8.94
C VAL A 19 -4.63 -7.71 -9.98
N ILE A 20 -5.12 -6.69 -10.69
CA ILE A 20 -4.30 -5.96 -11.67
C ILE A 20 -3.05 -5.37 -10.99
N PHE A 21 -3.22 -4.69 -9.85
CA PHE A 21 -2.09 -4.08 -9.15
C PHE A 21 -1.18 -5.08 -8.45
N GLY A 22 -1.67 -6.25 -8.03
CA GLY A 22 -0.84 -7.35 -7.57
C GLY A 22 0.06 -7.92 -8.67
N ILE A 23 -0.47 -8.05 -9.90
CA ILE A 23 0.32 -8.42 -11.07
C ILE A 23 1.34 -7.31 -11.41
N VAL A 24 0.93 -6.05 -11.36
CA VAL A 24 1.87 -4.92 -11.58
C VAL A 24 2.96 -4.91 -10.51
N PHE A 25 2.63 -5.18 -9.24
CA PHE A 25 3.60 -5.24 -8.17
C PHE A 25 4.59 -6.38 -8.36
N SER A 26 4.15 -7.54 -8.85
CA SER A 26 5.07 -8.66 -9.07
C SER A 26 6.10 -8.40 -10.16
N LEU A 27 5.86 -7.44 -11.07
CA LEU A 27 6.83 -6.99 -12.07
C LEU A 27 8.14 -6.47 -11.46
N ASP A 28 8.12 -6.08 -10.19
CA ASP A 28 9.30 -5.66 -9.44
C ASP A 28 10.47 -6.66 -9.57
N TYR A 29 10.19 -7.96 -9.50
CA TYR A 29 11.20 -9.02 -9.64
C TYR A 29 11.89 -8.97 -11.01
N TRP A 30 11.13 -8.87 -12.11
CA TRP A 30 11.71 -8.86 -13.46
C TRP A 30 12.21 -7.48 -13.92
N THR A 31 11.85 -6.40 -13.23
CA THR A 31 12.26 -5.04 -13.59
C THR A 31 13.42 -4.58 -12.72
N PHE A 32 13.16 -4.29 -11.45
CA PHE A 32 14.15 -3.88 -10.48
C PHE A 32 15.10 -5.03 -10.12
N GLY A 33 14.63 -6.27 -10.08
CA GLY A 33 15.49 -7.41 -9.77
C GLY A 33 16.63 -7.62 -10.76
N ARG A 34 16.45 -7.25 -12.04
CA ARG A 34 17.57 -7.24 -13.02
C ARG A 34 18.75 -6.34 -12.62
N TRP A 35 18.51 -5.34 -11.77
CA TRP A 35 19.48 -4.30 -11.38
C TRP A 35 19.88 -4.38 -9.92
N ILE A 36 19.13 -5.15 -9.10
CA ILE A 36 19.32 -5.32 -7.67
C ILE A 36 19.48 -6.83 -7.42
N PRO A 37 20.73 -7.35 -7.36
CA PRO A 37 21.00 -8.78 -7.21
C PRO A 37 20.31 -9.41 -6.00
N GLU A 38 20.13 -8.64 -4.91
CA GLU A 38 19.46 -9.07 -3.68
C GLU A 38 17.96 -9.37 -3.87
N LEU A 39 17.35 -8.91 -4.96
CA LEU A 39 15.98 -9.30 -5.34
C LEU A 39 15.92 -10.61 -6.14
N ASN A 40 17.04 -11.06 -6.74
CA ASN A 40 17.11 -12.27 -7.57
C ASN A 40 17.33 -13.55 -6.76
N ILE A 41 17.19 -13.50 -5.43
CA ILE A 41 17.48 -14.66 -4.60
C ILE A 41 16.34 -15.67 -4.75
N SER A 42 16.67 -16.77 -5.41
CA SER A 42 15.82 -17.94 -5.74
C SER A 42 15.31 -18.72 -4.52
N GLU A 43 15.36 -18.12 -3.32
CA GLU A 43 14.90 -18.73 -2.09
C GLU A 43 13.49 -18.25 -1.73
N THR A 44 12.65 -19.20 -1.35
CA THR A 44 11.30 -18.99 -0.81
C THR A 44 11.31 -18.02 0.39
N THR A 45 12.43 -17.95 1.12
CA THR A 45 12.63 -17.10 2.29
C THR A 45 12.83 -15.62 1.92
N SER A 46 13.64 -15.32 0.91
CA SER A 46 13.96 -13.96 0.48
C SER A 46 12.79 -13.22 -0.18
N ALA A 47 11.91 -13.95 -0.88
CA ALA A 47 10.65 -13.39 -1.42
C ALA A 47 9.53 -13.27 -0.35
N GLY A 48 9.82 -13.65 0.90
CA GLY A 48 8.85 -13.69 1.99
C GLY A 48 7.68 -14.63 1.71
N LEU A 49 7.92 -15.73 0.99
CA LEU A 49 6.92 -16.74 0.64
C LEU A 49 6.73 -17.80 1.74
N THR A 50 7.41 -17.65 2.87
CA THR A 50 7.16 -18.43 4.08
C THR A 50 5.75 -18.18 4.62
N LEU A 51 5.20 -19.14 5.38
CA LEU A 51 3.89 -18.96 6.02
C LEU A 51 3.81 -17.66 6.85
N SER A 52 4.87 -17.34 7.60
CA SER A 52 4.95 -16.09 8.37
C SER A 52 4.97 -14.85 7.47
N GLY A 53 5.65 -14.90 6.32
CA GLY A 53 5.66 -13.81 5.35
C GLY A 53 4.31 -13.58 4.68
N TRP A 54 3.56 -14.64 4.40
CA TRP A 54 2.16 -14.55 3.93
C TRP A 54 1.25 -13.95 4.99
N LEU A 55 1.29 -14.47 6.22
CA LEU A 55 0.48 -13.97 7.33
C LEU A 55 0.82 -12.51 7.66
N GLY A 56 2.09 -12.14 7.67
CA GLY A 56 2.54 -10.76 7.86
C GLY A 56 1.98 -9.83 6.78
N ALA A 57 2.09 -10.20 5.50
CA ALA A 57 1.57 -9.38 4.42
C ALA A 57 0.04 -9.19 4.48
N ILE A 58 -0.70 -10.23 4.87
CA ILE A 58 -2.17 -10.19 4.93
C ILE A 58 -2.66 -9.44 6.18
N PHE A 59 -2.13 -9.77 7.36
CA PHE A 59 -2.63 -9.21 8.62
C PHE A 59 -1.92 -7.94 9.02
N TYR A 60 -0.58 -7.90 8.96
CA TYR A 60 0.15 -6.68 9.29
C TYR A 60 -0.01 -5.65 8.16
N GLY A 61 0.34 -6.01 6.93
CA GLY A 61 0.16 -5.12 5.77
C GLY A 61 -1.31 -4.80 5.51
N GLY A 62 -2.10 -5.84 5.26
CA GLY A 62 -3.51 -5.68 4.91
C GLY A 62 -4.43 -5.11 6.01
N ILE A 63 -4.05 -5.10 7.29
CA ILE A 63 -4.90 -4.56 8.36
C ILE A 63 -4.19 -3.47 9.14
N ILE A 64 -3.05 -3.78 9.78
CA ILE A 64 -2.38 -2.86 10.71
C ILE A 64 -1.90 -1.60 9.98
N GLU A 65 -1.24 -1.75 8.83
CA GLU A 65 -0.76 -0.60 8.06
C GLU A 65 -1.93 0.26 7.56
N GLU A 66 -3.04 -0.35 7.14
CA GLU A 66 -4.22 0.42 6.73
C GLU A 66 -4.87 1.17 7.90
N VAL A 67 -4.91 0.60 9.09
CA VAL A 67 -5.38 1.30 10.30
C VAL A 67 -4.47 2.50 10.59
N MET A 68 -3.15 2.31 10.60
CA MET A 68 -2.20 3.38 10.89
C MET A 68 -2.23 4.48 9.84
N MET A 69 -2.23 4.12 8.56
CA MET A 69 -2.03 5.07 7.47
C MET A 69 -3.33 5.71 7.02
N ARG A 70 -4.43 4.94 6.93
CA ARG A 70 -5.68 5.41 6.32
C ARG A 70 -6.62 5.86 7.42
N LEU A 71 -6.90 4.99 8.39
CA LEU A 71 -7.81 5.35 9.47
C LEU A 71 -7.23 6.47 10.33
N PHE A 72 -5.97 6.38 10.74
CA PHE A 72 -5.34 7.38 11.60
C PHE A 72 -4.69 8.53 10.82
N LEU A 73 -3.56 8.31 10.13
CA LEU A 73 -2.77 9.41 9.57
C LEU A 73 -3.52 10.22 8.49
N MET A 74 -4.07 9.57 7.47
CA MET A 74 -4.79 10.27 6.39
C MET A 74 -5.99 11.05 6.93
N SER A 75 -6.77 10.46 7.85
CA SER A 75 -7.91 11.15 8.48
C SER A 75 -7.45 12.34 9.33
N MET A 76 -6.37 12.18 10.08
CA MET A 76 -5.80 13.25 10.90
C MET A 76 -5.31 14.41 10.02
N LEU A 77 -4.58 14.13 8.95
CA LEU A 77 -4.11 15.14 7.99
C LEU A 77 -5.29 15.87 7.33
N ALA A 78 -6.31 15.14 6.91
CA ALA A 78 -7.52 15.72 6.33
C ALA A 78 -8.25 16.63 7.35
N TRP A 79 -8.35 16.19 8.60
CA TRP A 79 -8.96 16.96 9.68
C TRP A 79 -8.16 18.23 10.01
N ILE A 80 -6.82 18.14 10.09
CA ILE A 80 -5.95 19.30 10.31
C ILE A 80 -6.11 20.30 9.15
N GLY A 81 -6.02 19.84 7.90
CA GLY A 81 -6.17 20.69 6.73
C GLY A 81 -7.53 21.39 6.69
N TRP A 82 -8.60 20.66 7.00
CA TRP A 82 -9.93 21.27 7.11
C TRP A 82 -10.01 22.29 8.25
N LYS A 83 -9.50 21.96 9.43
CA LYS A 83 -9.58 22.84 10.60
C LYS A 83 -8.77 24.13 10.44
N LEU A 84 -7.64 24.08 9.75
CA LEU A 84 -6.78 25.24 9.51
C LEU A 84 -7.30 26.14 8.39
N PHE A 85 -7.76 25.56 7.28
CA PHE A 85 -8.02 26.33 6.06
C PHE A 85 -9.50 26.41 5.66
N PHE A 86 -10.34 25.51 6.17
CA PHE A 86 -11.72 25.31 5.68
C PHE A 86 -12.75 25.14 6.79
N ARG A 87 -12.47 25.62 8.02
CA ARG A 87 -13.33 25.44 9.21
C ARG A 87 -14.76 25.95 9.04
N LYS A 88 -15.00 26.90 8.13
CA LYS A 88 -16.34 27.44 7.81
C LYS A 88 -17.16 26.54 6.89
N GLN A 89 -16.56 25.50 6.30
CA GLN A 89 -17.25 24.55 5.45
C GLN A 89 -17.74 23.36 6.27
N ASP A 90 -18.96 22.91 5.99
CA ASP A 90 -19.59 21.79 6.70
C ASP A 90 -18.89 20.44 6.44
N ALA A 91 -18.19 20.32 5.31
CA ALA A 91 -17.47 19.11 4.92
C ALA A 91 -16.02 19.42 4.52
N VAL A 92 -15.15 18.42 4.66
CA VAL A 92 -13.76 18.50 4.20
C VAL A 92 -13.73 18.57 2.67
N PRO A 93 -13.10 19.60 2.05
CA PRO A 93 -13.00 19.71 0.60
C PRO A 93 -12.21 18.56 -0.02
N ASP A 94 -12.60 18.10 -1.21
CA ASP A 94 -11.92 16.99 -1.89
C ASP A 94 -10.41 17.24 -2.11
N GLY A 95 -10.00 18.48 -2.38
CA GLY A 95 -8.59 18.85 -2.48
C GLY A 95 -7.79 18.58 -1.21
N VAL A 96 -8.39 18.79 -0.03
CA VAL A 96 -7.76 18.50 1.27
C VAL A 96 -7.59 17.00 1.47
N ILE A 97 -8.59 16.21 1.08
CA ILE A 97 -8.51 14.75 1.16
C ILE A 97 -7.48 14.19 0.19
N ILE A 98 -7.41 14.71 -1.04
CA ILE A 98 -6.40 14.31 -2.02
C ILE A 98 -5.00 14.62 -1.49
N ALA A 99 -4.79 15.83 -0.96
CA ALA A 99 -3.52 16.21 -0.34
C ALA A 99 -3.17 15.31 0.86
N ALA A 100 -4.14 15.01 1.73
CA ALA A 100 -3.96 14.10 2.84
C ALA A 100 -3.60 12.67 2.40
N ASN A 101 -4.20 12.17 1.31
CA ASN A 101 -3.85 10.88 0.72
C ASN A 101 -2.42 10.87 0.19
N VAL A 102 -2.02 11.92 -0.55
CA VAL A 102 -0.66 12.06 -1.08
C VAL A 102 0.37 12.08 0.05
N LEU A 103 0.14 12.90 1.08
CA LEU A 103 1.04 12.98 2.23
C LEU A 103 1.10 11.65 2.98
N ALA A 104 -0.04 10.99 3.22
CA ALA A 104 -0.07 9.68 3.87
C ALA A 104 0.66 8.61 3.04
N ALA A 105 0.53 8.62 1.70
CA ALA A 105 1.23 7.70 0.81
C ALA A 105 2.75 7.95 0.79
N LEU A 106 3.20 9.20 0.84
CA LEU A 106 4.61 9.55 0.97
C LEU A 106 5.17 9.12 2.33
N SER A 107 4.41 9.34 3.42
CA SER A 107 4.77 8.84 4.75
C SER A 107 4.80 7.32 4.80
N PHE A 108 3.90 6.64 4.09
CA PHE A 108 3.87 5.18 3.98
C PHE A 108 5.15 4.67 3.33
N ALA A 109 5.55 5.25 2.20
CA ALA A 109 6.82 4.94 1.55
C ALA A 109 8.03 5.23 2.45
N ALA A 110 8.06 6.39 3.10
CA ALA A 110 9.14 6.74 4.03
C ALA A 110 9.22 5.74 5.20
N GLY A 111 8.07 5.28 5.72
CA GLY A 111 7.99 4.27 6.76
C GLY A 111 8.58 2.91 6.38
N HIS A 112 8.74 2.64 5.08
CA HIS A 112 9.37 1.42 4.56
C HIS A 112 10.89 1.53 4.41
N LEU A 113 11.49 2.71 4.62
CA LEU A 113 12.95 2.89 4.52
C LEU A 113 13.73 2.04 5.55
N PRO A 114 13.32 1.94 6.83
CA PRO A 114 14.03 1.07 7.79
C PRO A 114 14.02 -0.41 7.37
N ALA A 115 12.88 -0.91 6.87
CA ALA A 115 12.78 -2.27 6.35
C ALA A 115 13.63 -2.46 5.09
N THR A 116 13.68 -1.44 4.22
CA THR A 116 14.56 -1.44 3.03
C THR A 116 16.03 -1.53 3.45
N VAL A 117 16.49 -0.73 4.41
CA VAL A 117 17.86 -0.81 4.94
C VAL A 117 18.13 -2.17 5.56
N SER A 118 17.20 -2.71 6.35
CA SER A 118 17.34 -4.01 6.99
C SER A 118 17.53 -5.14 5.96
N PHE A 119 16.81 -5.07 4.84
CA PHE A 119 16.88 -6.09 3.80
C PHE A 119 18.09 -5.94 2.86
N PHE A 120 18.42 -4.71 2.45
CA PHE A 120 19.45 -4.44 1.44
C PHE A 120 20.79 -3.96 2.03
N GLY A 121 20.88 -3.75 3.34
CA GLY A 121 22.08 -3.25 4.05
C GLY A 121 22.35 -1.75 3.89
N ALA A 122 21.86 -1.11 2.82
CA ALA A 122 22.01 0.32 2.57
C ALA A 122 20.85 0.87 1.72
N ILE A 123 20.73 2.21 1.66
CA ILE A 123 19.85 2.89 0.69
C ILE A 123 20.70 3.45 -0.44
N THR A 124 20.50 2.93 -1.64
CA THR A 124 21.00 3.53 -2.88
C THR A 124 19.92 4.42 -3.51
N PRO A 125 20.25 5.34 -4.44
CA PRO A 125 19.25 6.11 -5.17
C PRO A 125 18.20 5.23 -5.87
N LEU A 126 18.61 4.08 -6.42
CA LEU A 126 17.70 3.14 -7.07
C LEU A 126 16.73 2.51 -6.06
N LEU A 127 17.23 2.08 -4.88
CA LEU A 127 16.39 1.54 -3.82
C LEU A 127 15.42 2.58 -3.25
N LEU A 128 15.85 3.84 -3.14
CA LEU A 128 14.99 4.94 -2.74
C LEU A 128 13.85 5.17 -3.73
N ILE A 129 14.17 5.23 -5.03
CA ILE A 129 13.18 5.36 -6.11
C ILE A 129 12.21 4.18 -6.08
N ARG A 130 12.71 2.95 -6.01
CA ARG A 130 11.89 1.73 -5.94
C ARG A 130 10.96 1.77 -4.73
N CYS A 131 11.47 2.08 -3.55
CA CYS A 131 10.71 2.13 -2.32
C CYS A 131 9.57 3.17 -2.40
N PHE A 132 9.85 4.38 -2.87
CA PHE A 132 8.82 5.42 -3.03
C PHE A 132 7.85 5.13 -4.15
N LEU A 133 8.30 4.56 -5.27
CA LEU A 133 7.45 4.21 -6.38
C LEU A 133 6.42 3.15 -5.96
N LEU A 134 6.88 2.02 -5.43
CA LEU A 134 6.01 0.89 -5.12
C LEU A 134 5.10 1.21 -3.92
N ASN A 135 5.68 1.59 -2.79
CA ASN A 135 4.88 1.88 -1.59
C ASN A 135 4.03 3.15 -1.78
N GLY A 136 4.56 4.19 -2.41
CA GLY A 136 3.82 5.43 -2.64
C GLY A 136 2.67 5.24 -3.62
N ALA A 137 2.89 4.60 -4.77
CA ALA A 137 1.85 4.42 -5.78
C ALA A 137 0.70 3.53 -5.27
N PHE A 138 1.02 2.38 -4.67
CA PHE A 138 -0.01 1.54 -4.06
C PHE A 138 -0.62 2.21 -2.82
N GLY A 139 0.17 3.01 -2.11
CA GLY A 139 -0.31 3.78 -0.99
C GLY A 139 -1.41 4.80 -1.37
N LEU A 140 -1.24 5.47 -2.52
CA LEU A 140 -2.26 6.34 -3.11
C LEU A 140 -3.53 5.56 -3.48
N PHE A 141 -3.36 4.37 -4.06
CA PHE A 141 -4.46 3.48 -4.42
C PHE A 141 -5.28 3.05 -3.20
N PHE A 142 -4.63 2.58 -2.14
CA PHE A 142 -5.31 2.16 -0.90
C PHE A 142 -6.05 3.33 -0.24
N GLY A 143 -5.44 4.52 -0.19
CA GLY A 143 -6.14 5.71 0.33
C GLY A 143 -7.30 6.17 -0.55
N GLY A 144 -7.22 5.95 -1.86
CA GLY A 144 -8.35 6.12 -2.79
C GLY A 144 -9.51 5.16 -2.49
N MET A 145 -9.20 3.89 -2.23
CA MET A 145 -10.18 2.88 -1.80
C MET A 145 -10.82 3.26 -0.45
N TYR A 146 -10.00 3.69 0.50
CA TYR A 146 -10.46 4.17 1.81
C TYR A 146 -11.45 5.33 1.68
N ARG A 147 -11.09 6.37 0.91
CA ARG A 147 -11.95 7.53 0.68
C ARG A 147 -13.26 7.15 0.01
N LYS A 148 -13.20 6.32 -1.04
CA LYS A 148 -14.36 6.04 -1.89
C LYS A 148 -15.31 5.02 -1.27
N TYR A 149 -14.77 3.95 -0.70
CA TYR A 149 -15.54 2.77 -0.30
C TYR A 149 -15.46 2.47 1.20
N GLY A 150 -14.37 2.83 1.88
CA GLY A 150 -14.17 2.62 3.31
C GLY A 150 -12.95 1.76 3.64
N ILE A 151 -12.63 1.65 4.94
CA ILE A 151 -11.40 1.03 5.42
C ILE A 151 -11.30 -0.46 5.05
N GLN A 152 -12.41 -1.19 5.08
CA GLN A 152 -12.47 -2.60 4.72
C GLN A 152 -12.01 -2.88 3.28
N TYR A 153 -12.20 -1.92 2.37
CA TYR A 153 -11.78 -2.07 0.98
C TYR A 153 -10.31 -1.72 0.79
N ALA A 154 -9.77 -0.76 1.56
CA ALA A 154 -8.33 -0.52 1.59
C ALA A 154 -7.59 -1.75 2.15
N MET A 155 -8.11 -2.31 3.24
CA MET A 155 -7.60 -3.54 3.85
C MET A 155 -7.62 -4.72 2.88
N LEU A 156 -8.78 -4.97 2.27
CA LEU A 156 -8.94 -6.03 1.28
C LEU A 156 -8.02 -5.81 0.07
N ALA A 157 -7.91 -4.57 -0.41
CA ALA A 157 -7.10 -4.26 -1.58
C ALA A 157 -5.61 -4.53 -1.32
N HIS A 158 -5.11 -4.11 -0.16
CA HIS A 158 -3.73 -4.29 0.23
C HIS A 158 -3.39 -5.77 0.46
N ALA A 159 -4.24 -6.50 1.20
CA ALA A 159 -4.07 -7.93 1.38
C ALA A 159 -4.08 -8.69 0.04
N LEU A 160 -5.03 -8.38 -0.86
CA LEU A 160 -5.12 -9.03 -2.18
C LEU A 160 -3.94 -8.69 -3.08
N LEU A 161 -3.43 -7.46 -3.03
CA LEU A 161 -2.23 -7.08 -3.77
C LEU A 161 -1.06 -7.99 -3.41
N HIS A 162 -0.83 -8.21 -2.12
CA HIS A 162 0.21 -9.12 -1.64
C HIS A 162 -0.07 -10.58 -1.98
N ILE A 163 -1.32 -11.03 -1.84
CA ILE A 163 -1.68 -12.42 -2.18
C ILE A 163 -1.35 -12.69 -3.63
N VAL A 164 -1.81 -11.82 -4.54
CA VAL A 164 -1.61 -11.99 -5.97
C VAL A 164 -0.14 -11.88 -6.33
N SER A 165 0.58 -10.87 -5.81
CA SER A 165 2.00 -10.70 -6.14
C SER A 165 2.85 -11.88 -5.66
N LYS A 166 2.60 -12.36 -4.45
CA LYS A 166 3.30 -13.52 -3.88
C LYS A 166 2.94 -14.82 -4.59
N THR A 167 1.68 -15.01 -5.02
CA THR A 167 1.31 -16.16 -5.87
C THR A 167 2.07 -16.12 -7.19
N VAL A 168 2.18 -14.95 -7.82
CA VAL A 168 2.94 -14.80 -9.06
C VAL A 168 4.43 -15.13 -8.84
N TRP A 169 5.06 -14.58 -7.79
CA TRP A 169 6.45 -14.92 -7.48
C TRP A 169 6.61 -16.41 -7.17
N TRP A 170 5.71 -17.03 -6.40
CA TRP A 170 5.80 -18.45 -6.07
C TRP A 170 5.76 -19.38 -7.30
N ILE A 171 5.10 -18.97 -8.38
CA ILE A 171 4.99 -19.76 -9.61
C ILE A 171 6.13 -19.47 -10.59
N PHE A 172 6.62 -18.24 -10.65
CA PHE A 172 7.45 -17.74 -11.77
C PHE A 172 8.83 -17.19 -11.37
N ALA A 173 9.15 -17.09 -10.09
CA ALA A 173 10.41 -16.53 -9.57
C ALA A 173 11.15 -17.54 -8.69
#